data_AF-A0A178YF75-F1
#
_entry.id   AF-A0A178YF75-F1
#
_cell.length_a   1.000
_cell.length_b   1.000
_cell.length_c   1.000
_cell.angle_alpha   90.00
_cell.angle_beta   90.00
_cell.angle_gamma   90.00
#
_symmetry.space_group_name_H-M   'P 1'
#
loop_
_entity.id
_entity.type
_entity.pdbx_description
1 polymer ?
#
loop_
_entity_poly.entity_id
_entity_poly.type
_entity_poly.pdbx_seq_one_letter_code
_entity_poly.pdbx_strand_id
1 'polypeptide(L)'
;MSKIVDLSAICDRAQGVAEGTVSPAEVELAREVLRKGSGDIASALYIVGFCGNSSDAELVENYMHGADRHVHGELALKALCRYLGLIERYRSLVRELILSDRDLGWSGSRMAPIHLADVYLAKFQDNEVGCRLLNIFCDFANASQPAARSVLVKILNLRQALSDPFGLDSEEWNADADVILSAAKKRFECKDDPRRRKKLLH
;
A
#
# COMPACT_ATOMS: atom_id res chain seq x y z
N MET A 1 -32.45 9.61 16.12
CA MET A 1 -31.03 9.93 15.84
C MET A 1 -30.22 8.67 16.09
N SER A 2 -29.65 8.08 15.04
CA SER A 2 -28.80 6.89 15.20
C SER A 2 -27.49 7.30 15.86
N LYS A 3 -27.10 6.64 16.95
CA LYS A 3 -25.82 6.88 17.61
C LYS A 3 -24.73 6.42 16.65
N ILE A 4 -23.84 7.32 16.22
CA ILE A 4 -22.67 6.94 15.41
C ILE A 4 -21.87 5.94 16.25
N VAL A 5 -21.64 4.76 15.70
CA VAL A 5 -20.80 3.73 16.34
C VAL A 5 -19.35 4.15 16.15
N ASP A 6 -18.70 4.53 17.23
CA ASP A 6 -17.26 4.83 17.28
C ASP A 6 -16.48 3.52 17.48
N LEU A 7 -15.54 3.25 16.58
CA LEU A 7 -14.72 2.04 16.56
C LEU A 7 -13.24 2.31 16.87
N SER A 8 -12.86 3.56 17.18
CA SER A 8 -11.47 3.99 17.35
C SER A 8 -10.69 3.12 18.35
N ALA A 9 -11.21 2.91 19.55
CA ALA A 9 -10.55 2.10 20.58
C ALA A 9 -10.39 0.61 20.20
N ILE A 10 -11.29 0.07 19.37
CA ILE A 10 -11.17 -1.29 18.84
C ILE A 10 -10.10 -1.32 17.76
N CYS A 11 -10.09 -0.32 16.89
CA CYS A 11 -9.13 -0.15 15.80
C CYS A 11 -7.69 -0.02 16.32
N ASP A 12 -7.47 0.75 17.39
CA ASP A 12 -6.15 0.93 18.00
C ASP A 12 -5.61 -0.40 18.56
N ARG A 13 -6.47 -1.21 19.19
CA ARG A 13 -6.07 -2.55 19.65
C ARG A 13 -5.84 -3.52 18.48
N ALA A 14 -6.69 -3.49 17.45
CA ALA A 14 -6.53 -4.31 16.25
C ALA A 14 -5.17 -4.07 15.57
N GLN A 15 -4.73 -2.81 15.53
CA GLN A 15 -3.46 -2.39 14.94
C GLN A 15 -2.24 -2.58 15.85
N GLY A 16 -2.45 -2.98 17.11
CA GLY A 16 -1.39 -3.09 18.12
C GLY A 16 -0.85 -1.74 18.61
N VAL A 17 -1.59 -0.65 18.41
CA VAL A 17 -1.29 0.68 18.96
C VAL A 17 -1.64 0.75 20.44
N ALA A 18 -2.76 0.13 20.82
CA ALA A 18 -3.21 -0.01 22.20
C ALA A 18 -3.14 -1.46 22.66
N GLU A 19 -2.97 -1.68 23.96
CA GLU A 19 -2.96 -3.02 24.55
C GLU A 19 -4.36 -3.65 24.55
N GLY A 20 -4.40 -4.98 24.40
CA GLY A 20 -5.60 -5.80 24.54
C GLY A 20 -6.02 -6.51 23.25
N THR A 21 -6.80 -7.59 23.40
CA THR A 21 -7.28 -8.39 22.27
C THR A 21 -8.62 -7.89 21.75
N VAL A 22 -8.83 -7.97 20.44
CA VAL A 22 -10.15 -7.74 19.82
C VAL A 22 -10.96 -9.02 19.88
N SER A 23 -12.15 -8.95 20.46
CA SER A 23 -13.06 -10.08 20.60
C SER A 23 -13.85 -10.36 19.31
N PRO A 24 -14.38 -11.59 19.11
CA PRO A 24 -15.21 -11.90 17.95
C PRO A 24 -16.45 -11.00 17.80
N ALA A 25 -17.06 -10.57 18.91
CA ALA A 25 -18.20 -9.68 18.90
C ALA A 25 -17.85 -8.28 18.37
N GLU A 26 -16.65 -7.78 18.69
CA GLU A 26 -16.14 -6.50 18.17
C GLU A 26 -15.81 -6.57 16.68
N VAL A 27 -15.32 -7.72 16.21
CA VAL A 27 -15.15 -7.95 14.77
C VAL A 27 -16.50 -7.97 14.06
N GLU A 28 -17.54 -8.61 14.63
CA GLU A 28 -18.89 -8.54 14.05
C GLU A 28 -19.49 -7.15 14.06
N LEU A 29 -19.23 -6.34 15.09
CA LEU A 29 -19.64 -4.94 15.10
C LEU A 29 -19.01 -4.17 13.92
N ALA A 30 -17.73 -4.39 13.64
CA ALA A 30 -17.07 -3.81 12.47
C ALA A 30 -17.68 -4.31 11.15
N ARG A 31 -17.96 -5.62 11.04
CA ARG A 31 -18.65 -6.19 9.87
C ARG A 31 -20.03 -5.56 9.67
N GLU A 32 -20.80 -5.32 10.74
CA GLU A 32 -22.08 -4.63 10.65
C GLU A 32 -21.96 -3.20 10.13
N VAL A 33 -20.95 -2.45 10.58
CA VAL A 33 -20.66 -1.10 10.06
C VAL A 33 -20.38 -1.15 8.57
N LEU A 34 -19.59 -2.12 8.11
CA LEU A 34 -19.33 -2.34 6.68
C LEU A 34 -20.61 -2.74 5.92
N ARG A 35 -21.42 -3.67 6.44
CA ARG A 35 -22.67 -4.11 5.79
C ARG A 35 -23.67 -2.96 5.65
N LYS A 36 -23.73 -2.06 6.64
CA LYS A 36 -24.63 -0.90 6.66
C LYS A 36 -24.13 0.24 5.77
N GLY A 37 -22.86 0.26 5.37
CA GLY A 37 -22.29 1.36 4.59
C GLY A 37 -22.29 2.70 5.32
N SER A 38 -22.39 2.72 6.66
CA SER A 38 -22.49 3.95 7.45
C SER A 38 -21.85 3.80 8.82
N GLY A 39 -21.28 4.90 9.32
CA GLY A 39 -20.48 4.93 10.55
C GLY A 39 -18.99 5.08 10.26
N ASP A 40 -18.14 4.61 11.17
CA ASP A 40 -16.68 4.66 11.00
C ASP A 40 -16.18 3.50 10.10
N ILE A 41 -16.34 3.69 8.78
CA ILE A 41 -15.94 2.71 7.77
C ILE A 41 -14.43 2.46 7.79
N ALA A 42 -13.62 3.51 8.00
CA ALA A 42 -12.17 3.37 7.97
C ALA A 42 -11.67 2.46 9.11
N SER A 43 -12.13 2.70 10.33
CA SER A 43 -11.81 1.81 11.45
C SER A 43 -12.37 0.41 11.25
N ALA A 44 -13.59 0.28 10.70
CA ALA A 44 -14.17 -1.03 10.41
C ALA A 44 -13.33 -1.84 9.40
N LEU A 45 -12.82 -1.20 8.34
CA LEU A 45 -11.94 -1.82 7.35
C LEU A 45 -10.62 -2.29 7.99
N TYR A 46 -10.04 -1.52 8.91
CA TYR A 46 -8.85 -1.95 9.64
C TYR A 46 -9.13 -3.14 10.56
N ILE A 47 -10.19 -3.06 11.37
CA ILE A 47 -10.56 -4.12 12.31
C ILE A 47 -10.82 -5.43 11.56
N VAL A 48 -11.62 -5.40 10.49
CA VAL A 48 -11.88 -6.59 9.66
C VAL A 48 -10.62 -7.05 8.95
N GLY A 49 -9.78 -6.13 8.46
CA GLY A 49 -8.50 -6.49 7.86
C GLY A 49 -7.59 -7.27 8.82
N PHE A 50 -7.34 -6.75 10.02
CA PHE A 50 -6.40 -7.31 10.98
C PHE A 50 -6.94 -8.53 11.74
N CYS A 51 -8.24 -8.54 12.05
CA CYS A 51 -8.84 -9.54 12.95
C CYS A 51 -9.89 -10.44 12.27
N GLY A 52 -10.25 -10.15 11.01
CA GLY A 52 -11.16 -10.96 10.22
C GLY A 52 -10.47 -12.17 9.58
N ASN A 53 -11.11 -12.73 8.56
CA ASN A 53 -10.58 -13.85 7.80
C ASN A 53 -10.94 -13.76 6.31
N SER A 54 -10.48 -14.71 5.51
CA SER A 54 -10.66 -14.68 4.05
C SER A 54 -12.12 -14.66 3.58
N SER A 55 -13.09 -15.11 4.39
CA SER A 55 -14.51 -15.02 4.05
C SER A 55 -15.04 -13.58 4.07
N ASP A 56 -14.32 -12.65 4.70
CA ASP A 56 -14.70 -11.23 4.73
C ASP A 56 -14.34 -10.48 3.43
N ALA A 57 -13.72 -11.17 2.46
CA ALA A 57 -13.26 -10.55 1.21
C ALA A 57 -14.38 -9.80 0.48
N GLU A 58 -15.52 -10.44 0.24
CA GLU A 58 -16.63 -9.86 -0.52
C GLU A 58 -17.20 -8.61 0.18
N LEU A 59 -17.22 -8.61 1.51
CA LEU A 59 -17.69 -7.47 2.30
C LEU A 59 -16.75 -6.26 2.10
N VAL A 60 -15.44 -6.49 2.09
CA VAL A 60 -14.44 -5.44 1.91
C VAL A 60 -14.34 -5.00 0.44
N GLU A 61 -14.52 -5.91 -0.51
CA GLU A 61 -14.47 -5.64 -1.96
C GLU A 61 -15.48 -4.57 -2.39
N ASN A 62 -16.65 -4.52 -1.76
CA ASN A 62 -17.67 -3.50 -2.06
C ASN A 62 -17.13 -2.07 -2.00
N TYR A 63 -16.14 -1.81 -1.12
CA TYR A 63 -15.51 -0.50 -0.96
C TYR A 63 -14.43 -0.19 -2.01
N MET A 64 -14.09 -1.15 -2.88
CA MET A 64 -13.26 -0.92 -4.07
C MET A 64 -14.10 -0.53 -5.29
N HIS A 65 -15.42 -0.38 -5.14
CA HIS A 65 -16.35 -0.10 -6.23
C HIS A 65 -17.30 1.06 -5.87
N GLY A 66 -18.04 1.55 -6.87
CA GLY A 66 -19.03 2.61 -6.67
C GLY A 66 -18.45 3.94 -6.21
N ALA A 67 -19.29 4.74 -5.54
CA ALA A 67 -18.94 6.08 -5.06
C ALA A 67 -17.91 6.04 -3.91
N ASP A 68 -18.01 5.06 -3.02
CA ASP A 68 -17.16 4.93 -1.83
C ASP A 68 -15.71 4.61 -2.18
N ARG A 69 -15.45 4.10 -3.40
CA ARG A 69 -14.10 3.82 -3.90
C ARG A 69 -13.16 5.00 -3.79
N HIS A 70 -13.65 6.21 -4.00
CA HIS A 70 -12.83 7.43 -3.93
C HIS A 70 -12.37 7.76 -2.50
N VAL A 71 -13.06 7.24 -1.49
CA VAL A 71 -12.78 7.51 -0.07
C VAL A 71 -12.08 6.32 0.59
N HIS A 72 -12.54 5.11 0.29
CA HIS A 72 -12.16 3.89 1.00
C HIS A 72 -11.41 2.87 0.14
N GLY A 73 -11.34 3.04 -1.19
CA GLY A 73 -10.79 2.04 -2.11
C GLY A 73 -9.34 1.68 -1.83
N GLU A 74 -8.50 2.65 -1.47
CA GLU A 74 -7.12 2.39 -1.07
C GLU A 74 -7.01 1.53 0.18
N LEU A 75 -7.81 1.85 1.21
CA LEU A 75 -7.81 1.15 2.47
C LEU A 75 -8.39 -0.27 2.31
N ALA A 76 -9.47 -0.40 1.54
CA ALA A 76 -10.06 -1.69 1.21
C ALA A 76 -9.06 -2.61 0.51
N LEU A 77 -8.34 -2.09 -0.51
CA LEU A 77 -7.32 -2.87 -1.21
C LEU A 77 -6.17 -3.29 -0.28
N LYS A 78 -5.72 -2.40 0.61
CA LYS A 78 -4.72 -2.74 1.64
C LYS A 78 -5.22 -3.81 2.60
N ALA A 79 -6.46 -3.69 3.08
CA ALA A 79 -7.07 -4.67 3.98
C ALA A 79 -7.16 -6.05 3.33
N LEU A 80 -7.66 -6.14 2.10
CA LEU A 80 -7.74 -7.37 1.32
C LEU A 80 -6.36 -8.02 1.11
N CYS A 81 -5.40 -7.25 0.61
CA CYS A 81 -4.13 -7.81 0.17
C CYS A 81 -3.17 -8.09 1.32
N ARG A 82 -3.02 -7.15 2.25
CA ARG A 82 -2.01 -7.23 3.31
C ARG A 82 -2.53 -7.94 4.55
N TYR A 83 -3.70 -7.55 5.04
CA TYR A 83 -4.16 -8.01 6.35
C TYR A 83 -4.94 -9.32 6.25
N LEU A 84 -5.82 -9.45 5.26
CA LEU A 84 -6.49 -10.73 4.94
C LEU A 84 -5.62 -11.69 4.11
N GLY A 85 -4.44 -11.26 3.66
CA GLY A 85 -3.47 -12.10 2.95
C GLY A 85 -3.86 -12.49 1.52
N LEU A 86 -4.84 -11.82 0.92
CA LEU A 86 -5.45 -12.20 -0.36
C LEU A 86 -4.71 -11.65 -1.59
N ILE A 87 -3.42 -11.32 -1.47
CA ILE A 87 -2.63 -10.74 -2.57
C ILE A 87 -2.65 -11.57 -3.86
N GLU A 88 -2.80 -12.90 -3.77
CA GLU A 88 -2.92 -13.80 -4.93
C GLU A 88 -4.22 -13.57 -5.72
N ARG A 89 -5.34 -13.35 -5.03
CA ARG A 89 -6.64 -13.05 -5.65
C ARG A 89 -6.60 -11.72 -6.42
N TYR A 90 -5.87 -10.73 -5.91
CA TYR A 90 -5.77 -9.39 -6.50
C TYR A 90 -4.49 -9.14 -7.29
N ARG A 91 -3.73 -10.20 -7.62
CA ARG A 91 -2.42 -10.11 -8.27
C ARG A 91 -2.46 -9.22 -9.52
N SER A 92 -3.39 -9.50 -10.43
CA SER A 92 -3.49 -8.79 -11.71
C SER A 92 -3.80 -7.30 -11.50
N LEU A 93 -4.73 -6.99 -10.60
CA LEU A 93 -5.13 -5.61 -10.30
C LEU A 93 -3.97 -4.82 -9.68
N VAL A 94 -3.29 -5.38 -8.67
CA VAL A 94 -2.14 -4.72 -8.01
C VAL A 94 -1.03 -4.46 -9.02
N ARG A 95 -0.72 -5.46 -9.87
CA ARG A 95 0.29 -5.31 -10.92
C ARG A 95 -0.08 -4.21 -11.91
N GLU A 96 -1.30 -4.23 -12.43
CA GLU A 96 -1.80 -3.23 -13.39
C GLU A 96 -1.68 -1.81 -12.83
N LEU A 97 -2.12 -1.61 -11.58
CA LEU A 97 -2.08 -0.30 -10.95
C LEU A 97 -0.65 0.20 -10.68
N ILE A 98 0.30 -0.67 -10.32
CA ILE A 98 1.71 -0.26 -10.16
C ILE A 98 2.32 0.17 -11.51
N LEU A 99 2.06 -0.60 -12.56
CA LEU A 99 2.63 -0.38 -13.89
C LEU A 99 2.02 0.82 -14.61
N SER A 100 0.77 1.18 -14.32
CA SER A 100 0.11 2.33 -14.93
C SER A 100 0.87 3.64 -14.71
N ASP A 101 0.85 4.53 -15.72
CA ASP A 101 1.38 5.90 -15.63
C ASP A 101 0.44 6.89 -14.96
N ARG A 102 -0.84 6.54 -14.85
CA ARG A 102 -1.89 7.36 -14.25
C ARG A 102 -2.77 6.56 -13.32
N ASP A 103 -3.50 7.25 -12.45
CA ASP A 103 -4.54 6.63 -11.66
C ASP A 103 -5.59 5.96 -12.57
N LEU A 104 -6.01 4.75 -12.20
CA LEU A 104 -7.02 3.99 -12.92
C LEU A 104 -8.28 3.90 -12.06
N GLY A 105 -9.39 4.37 -12.63
CA GLY A 105 -10.69 4.38 -11.97
C GLY A 105 -10.85 5.52 -10.95
N TRP A 106 -9.98 5.65 -9.95
CA TRP A 106 -10.10 6.68 -8.91
C TRP A 106 -8.79 7.38 -8.60
N SER A 107 -8.89 8.65 -8.20
CA SER A 107 -7.77 9.47 -7.73
C SER A 107 -7.04 8.79 -6.58
N GLY A 108 -5.71 8.71 -6.65
CA GLY A 108 -4.87 8.04 -5.66
C GLY A 108 -4.77 6.52 -5.81
N SER A 109 -5.48 5.89 -6.77
CA SER A 109 -5.53 4.43 -6.94
C SER A 109 -4.17 3.73 -7.03
N ARG A 110 -3.10 4.43 -7.43
CA ARG A 110 -1.74 3.88 -7.49
C ARG A 110 -1.03 3.77 -6.14
N MET A 111 -1.42 4.58 -5.15
CA MET A 111 -0.68 4.69 -3.89
C MET A 111 -0.75 3.40 -3.08
N ALA A 112 -1.95 2.82 -2.92
CA ALA A 112 -2.12 1.55 -2.21
C ALA A 112 -1.35 0.38 -2.84
N PRO A 113 -1.42 0.13 -4.16
CA PRO A 113 -0.62 -0.88 -4.86
C PRO A 113 0.88 -0.70 -4.70
N ILE A 114 1.40 0.53 -4.77
CA ILE A 114 2.83 0.79 -4.53
C ILE A 114 3.19 0.36 -3.11
N HIS A 115 2.40 0.78 -2.12
CA HIS A 115 2.61 0.35 -0.73
C HIS A 115 2.49 -1.16 -0.54
N LEU A 116 1.73 -1.88 -1.37
CA LEU A 116 1.57 -3.34 -1.33
C LEU A 116 2.64 -4.09 -2.12
N ALA A 117 3.54 -3.40 -2.83
CA ALA A 117 4.49 -4.08 -3.70
C ALA A 117 5.50 -4.94 -2.93
N ASP A 118 5.72 -4.67 -1.64
CA ASP A 118 6.48 -5.56 -0.75
C ASP A 118 5.78 -6.92 -0.55
N VAL A 119 4.47 -6.91 -0.32
CA VAL A 119 3.64 -8.12 -0.18
C VAL A 119 3.57 -8.86 -1.52
N TYR A 120 3.44 -8.14 -2.62
CA TYR A 120 3.41 -8.70 -3.97
C TYR A 120 4.73 -9.37 -4.34
N LEU A 121 5.86 -8.65 -4.26
CA LEU A 121 7.18 -9.14 -4.69
C LEU A 121 7.77 -10.19 -3.74
N ALA A 122 7.24 -10.33 -2.53
CA ALA A 122 7.54 -11.46 -1.66
C ALA A 122 7.00 -12.80 -2.20
N LYS A 123 5.91 -12.77 -2.99
CA LYS A 123 5.27 -13.96 -3.55
C LYS A 123 5.51 -14.16 -5.05
N PHE A 124 5.75 -13.08 -5.79
CA PHE A 124 5.85 -13.13 -7.25
C PHE A 124 7.18 -12.56 -7.74
N GLN A 125 7.87 -13.32 -8.58
CA GLN A 125 9.02 -12.82 -9.32
C GLN A 125 8.53 -11.95 -10.49
N ASP A 126 8.67 -10.63 -10.35
CA ASP A 126 8.22 -9.66 -11.34
C ASP A 126 9.21 -8.48 -11.43
N ASN A 127 10.23 -8.66 -12.26
CA ASN A 127 11.28 -7.66 -12.46
C ASN A 127 10.72 -6.36 -13.04
N GLU A 128 9.66 -6.42 -13.83
CA GLU A 128 9.02 -5.23 -14.41
C GLU A 128 8.42 -4.34 -13.32
N VAL A 129 7.70 -4.93 -12.37
CA VAL A 129 7.18 -4.21 -11.18
C VAL A 129 8.34 -3.60 -10.38
N GLY A 130 9.42 -4.36 -10.14
CA GLY A 130 10.60 -3.85 -9.44
C GLY A 130 11.25 -2.65 -10.16
N CYS A 131 11.42 -2.73 -11.47
CA CYS A 131 11.96 -1.63 -12.27
C CYS A 131 11.00 -0.44 -12.35
N ARG A 132 9.69 -0.67 -12.31
CA ARG A 132 8.70 0.41 -12.23
C ARG A 132 8.81 1.18 -10.91
N LEU A 133 8.92 0.49 -9.78
CA LEU A 133 9.15 1.13 -8.48
C LEU A 133 10.46 1.94 -8.49
N LEU A 134 11.52 1.40 -9.10
CA LEU A 134 12.78 2.11 -9.24
C LEU A 134 12.66 3.38 -10.10
N ASN A 135 11.88 3.33 -11.18
CA ASN A 135 11.62 4.52 -12.00
C ASN A 135 10.85 5.60 -11.23
N ILE A 136 9.84 5.23 -10.45
CA ILE A 136 9.09 6.15 -9.58
C ILE A 136 10.02 6.75 -8.52
N PHE A 137 10.87 5.93 -7.91
CA PHE A 137 11.85 6.36 -6.92
C PHE A 137 12.84 7.40 -7.46
N CYS A 138 13.32 7.21 -8.69
CA CYS A 138 14.26 8.14 -9.33
C CYS A 138 13.61 9.45 -9.81
N ASP A 139 12.27 9.53 -9.82
CA ASP A 139 11.54 10.72 -10.21
C ASP A 139 11.08 11.52 -9.00
N PHE A 140 11.92 12.46 -8.54
CA PHE A 140 11.62 13.37 -7.42
C PHE A 140 10.39 14.28 -7.65
N ALA A 141 9.90 14.43 -8.88
CA ALA A 141 8.66 15.17 -9.15
C ALA A 141 7.42 14.28 -9.04
N ASN A 142 7.60 12.96 -8.90
CA ASN A 142 6.52 12.01 -8.78
C ASN A 142 5.98 12.00 -7.35
N ALA A 143 4.69 12.27 -7.18
CA ALA A 143 4.04 12.26 -5.87
C ALA A 143 4.14 10.90 -5.13
N SER A 144 4.35 9.80 -5.86
CA SER A 144 4.53 8.46 -5.28
C SER A 144 5.99 8.11 -4.98
N GLN A 145 6.93 9.03 -5.20
CA GLN A 145 8.36 8.80 -4.96
C GLN A 145 8.67 8.36 -3.52
N PRO A 146 8.13 9.01 -2.46
CA PRO A 146 8.42 8.59 -1.08
C PRO A 146 7.88 7.19 -0.77
N ALA A 147 6.71 6.85 -1.31
CA ALA A 147 6.13 5.52 -1.17
C ALA A 147 7.00 4.45 -1.86
N ALA A 148 7.48 4.73 -3.08
CA ALA A 148 8.40 3.85 -3.79
C ALA A 148 9.73 3.67 -3.05
N ARG A 149 10.29 4.76 -2.49
CA ARG A 149 11.49 4.71 -1.63
C ARG A 149 11.27 3.75 -0.46
N SER A 150 10.24 4.01 0.34
CA SER A 150 9.92 3.23 1.54
C SER A 150 9.76 1.73 1.22
N VAL A 151 9.07 1.42 0.13
CA VAL A 151 8.82 0.04 -0.29
C VAL A 151 10.10 -0.63 -0.83
N LEU A 152 10.93 0.06 -1.61
CA LEU A 152 12.21 -0.45 -2.07
C LEU A 152 13.16 -0.73 -0.90
N VAL A 153 13.24 0.17 0.08
CA VAL A 153 14.02 -0.04 1.30
C VAL A 153 13.58 -1.30 2.03
N LYS A 154 12.28 -1.56 2.11
CA LYS A 154 11.72 -2.76 2.71
C LYS A 154 12.05 -4.03 1.91
N ILE A 155 11.78 -4.04 0.61
CA ILE A 155 12.02 -5.21 -0.27
C ILE A 155 13.50 -5.59 -0.32
N LEU A 156 14.39 -4.58 -0.33
CA LEU A 156 15.83 -4.77 -0.42
C LEU A 156 16.49 -4.93 0.96
N ASN A 157 15.71 -4.88 2.04
CA ASN A 157 16.17 -4.96 3.42
C ASN A 157 17.30 -3.97 3.75
N LEU A 158 17.16 -2.71 3.34
CA LEU A 158 18.22 -1.69 3.43
C LEU A 158 18.12 -0.81 4.69
N ARG A 159 17.15 -1.04 5.58
CA ARG A 159 16.85 -0.12 6.70
C ARG A 159 18.07 0.22 7.58
N GLN A 160 18.97 -0.73 7.80
CA GLN A 160 20.18 -0.54 8.62
C GLN A 160 21.39 -0.02 7.82
N ALA A 161 21.30 -0.02 6.49
CA ALA A 161 22.38 0.39 5.59
C ALA A 161 22.27 1.85 5.15
N LEU A 162 21.17 2.53 5.48
CA LEU A 162 20.87 3.89 5.05
C LEU A 162 20.89 4.85 6.25
N SER A 163 21.37 6.06 6.02
CA SER A 163 21.36 7.12 7.03
C SER A 163 19.97 7.69 7.27
N ASP A 164 19.20 7.88 6.21
CA ASP A 164 17.81 8.30 6.20
C ASP A 164 17.01 7.35 5.29
N PRO A 165 16.52 6.23 5.82
CA PRO A 165 15.76 5.26 5.03
C PRO A 165 14.50 5.85 4.37
N PHE A 166 13.93 6.92 4.92
CA PHE A 166 12.65 7.47 4.49
C PHE A 166 12.79 8.72 3.62
N GLY A 167 13.96 9.33 3.55
CA GLY A 167 14.21 10.54 2.76
C GLY A 167 13.50 11.77 3.32
N LEU A 168 13.31 11.83 4.65
CA LEU A 168 12.63 12.92 5.34
C LEU A 168 13.40 14.23 5.23
N ASP A 169 14.73 14.16 5.13
CA ASP A 169 15.61 15.33 5.13
C ASP A 169 16.15 15.66 3.73
N SER A 170 15.71 14.96 2.68
CA SER A 170 16.28 15.07 1.33
C SER A 170 15.24 15.35 0.25
N GLU A 171 15.24 16.57 -0.27
CA GLU A 171 14.50 16.96 -1.50
C GLU A 171 15.29 16.62 -2.78
N GLU A 172 16.53 16.15 -2.65
CA GLU A 172 17.46 15.92 -3.75
C GLU A 172 18.13 14.52 -3.70
N TRP A 173 18.82 14.18 -4.78
CA TRP A 173 19.60 12.94 -4.89
C TRP A 173 20.74 12.90 -3.87
N ASN A 174 20.83 11.82 -3.08
CA ASN A 174 21.84 11.64 -2.03
C ASN A 174 22.51 10.26 -2.07
N ALA A 175 23.47 10.04 -1.18
CA ALA A 175 24.21 8.77 -1.10
C ALA A 175 23.31 7.56 -0.84
N ASP A 176 22.28 7.71 0.00
CA ASP A 176 21.29 6.66 0.24
C ASP A 176 20.51 6.32 -1.04
N ALA A 177 20.24 7.30 -1.90
CA ALA A 177 19.61 7.06 -3.18
C ALA A 177 20.48 6.23 -4.14
N ASP A 178 21.81 6.42 -4.12
CA ASP A 178 22.74 5.58 -4.89
C ASP A 178 22.78 4.14 -4.38
N VAL A 179 22.69 3.93 -3.06
CA VAL A 179 22.60 2.60 -2.45
C VAL A 179 21.30 1.90 -2.88
N ILE A 180 20.15 2.57 -2.76
CA ILE A 180 18.85 2.05 -3.19
C ILE A 180 18.86 1.73 -4.69
N LEU A 181 19.33 2.67 -5.53
CA LEU A 181 19.42 2.50 -6.97
C LEU A 181 20.24 1.26 -7.34
N SER A 182 21.45 1.15 -6.79
CA SER A 182 22.37 0.07 -7.12
C SER A 182 21.81 -1.29 -6.70
N ALA A 183 21.25 -1.39 -5.49
CA ALA A 183 20.63 -2.60 -4.98
C ALA A 183 19.39 -3.00 -5.81
N ALA A 184 18.53 -2.04 -6.16
CA ALA A 184 17.34 -2.28 -6.98
C ALA A 184 17.70 -2.75 -8.40
N LYS A 185 18.66 -2.10 -9.07
CA LYS A 185 19.11 -2.51 -10.42
C LYS A 185 19.66 -3.93 -10.40
N LYS A 186 20.43 -4.29 -9.37
CA LYS A 186 20.94 -5.65 -9.21
C LYS A 186 19.83 -6.65 -8.94
N ARG A 187 18.87 -6.33 -8.07
CA ARG A 187 17.78 -7.25 -7.66
C ARG A 187 16.76 -7.51 -8.76
N PHE A 188 16.47 -6.51 -9.60
CA PHE A 188 15.41 -6.56 -10.60
C PHE A 188 15.93 -6.52 -12.05
N GLU A 189 17.24 -6.53 -12.26
CA GLU A 189 17.87 -6.59 -13.58
C GLU A 189 17.46 -5.43 -14.52
N CYS A 190 17.28 -4.23 -13.97
CA CYS A 190 16.83 -3.07 -14.74
C CYS A 190 17.91 -2.60 -15.72
N LYS A 191 17.60 -2.70 -17.03
CA LYS A 191 18.54 -2.43 -18.14
C LYS A 191 18.88 -0.96 -18.34
N ASP A 192 17.96 -0.05 -18.01
CA ASP A 192 18.15 1.39 -18.18
C ASP A 192 18.73 2.04 -16.93
N ASP A 193 19.46 3.16 -17.08
CA ASP A 193 19.67 4.11 -15.97
C ASP A 193 18.45 5.06 -15.93
N PRO A 194 17.54 4.94 -14.95
CA PRO A 194 16.33 5.74 -14.89
C PRO A 194 16.62 7.25 -14.85
N ARG A 195 17.81 7.65 -14.34
CA ARG A 195 18.24 9.06 -14.28
C ARG A 195 18.43 9.68 -15.66
N ARG A 196 18.72 8.88 -16.70
CA ARG A 196 18.96 9.38 -18.07
C ARG A 196 17.68 9.82 -18.78
N ARG A 197 16.51 9.31 -18.39
CA ARG A 197 15.23 9.70 -19.01
C ARG A 197 14.84 11.16 -18.73
N LYS A 198 15.28 11.75 -17.61
CA LYS A 198 15.05 13.18 -17.29
C LYS A 198 15.97 14.15 -18.04
N LYS A 199 17.21 13.74 -18.36
CA LYS A 199 18.16 14.62 -19.09
C LYS A 199 17.82 14.81 -20.58
N LEU A 200 16.88 14.06 -21.12
CA LEU A 200 16.51 14.11 -22.55
C LEU A 200 15.23 14.93 -22.82
N LEU A 201 14.64 15.54 -21.79
CA LEU A 201 13.39 16.33 -21.88
C LEU A 201 13.58 17.82 -21.54
N HIS A 202 14.82 18.31 -21.55
CA HIS A 202 15.17 19.73 -21.42
C HIS A 202 16.09 20.17 -22.55
#